data_AF-A0A3S1IZB9-F1
#
_entry.id   AF-A0A3S1IZB9-F1
#
_cell.length_a   1.000
_cell.length_b   1.000
_cell.length_c   1.000
_cell.angle_alpha   90.00
_cell.angle_beta   90.00
_cell.angle_gamma   90.00
#
_symmetry.space_group_name_H-M   'P 1'
#
loop_
_entity.id
_entity.type
_entity.pdbx_description
1 polymer ?
#
loop_
_entity_poly.entity_id
_entity_poly.type
_entity_poly.pdbx_seq_one_letter_code
_entity_poly.pdbx_strand_id
1 'polypeptide(L)'
;FACERINAPKVDRTALQIHPNGATGIIEVVAVSNEPPKQHRLISIATRSPATGQGSNTAFGLPNATLALLDPVAFETRFGIPAGAPSELRFAGIVFSVRFADTVAKLLAASSVKHEIRGDDIVVRPASGQGAAFIFREKA
;
A
#
# COMPACT_ATOMS: atom_id res chain seq x y z
N PHE A 1 12.85 12.54 -6.90
CA PHE A 1 13.36 13.50 -5.90
C PHE A 1 12.59 13.32 -4.62
N ALA A 2 13.25 12.93 -3.52
CA ALA A 2 12.68 13.00 -2.19
C ALA A 2 13.72 13.72 -1.32
N CYS A 3 13.33 14.82 -0.68
CA CYS A 3 14.19 15.51 0.28
C CYS A 3 14.04 14.81 1.63
N GLU A 4 15.13 14.24 2.14
CA GLU A 4 15.20 13.77 3.52
C GLU A 4 15.59 14.93 4.44
N ARG A 5 14.87 15.11 5.55
CA ARG A 5 15.10 16.22 6.49
C ARG A 5 15.90 15.73 7.69
N ILE A 6 17.22 15.86 7.60
CA ILE A 6 18.22 15.28 8.52
C ILE A 6 18.15 15.90 9.93
N ASN A 7 17.72 17.16 10.06
CA ASN A 7 17.62 17.89 11.34
C ASN A 7 16.22 18.46 11.58
N ALA A 8 15.20 17.60 11.60
CA ALA A 8 13.85 18.06 11.95
C ALA A 8 13.81 18.47 13.44
N PRO A 9 13.43 19.71 13.79
CA PRO A 9 13.29 20.10 15.19
C PRO A 9 12.27 19.20 15.90
N LYS A 10 12.57 18.88 17.16
CA LYS A 10 11.79 18.02 18.05
C LYS A 10 10.53 18.76 18.52
N VAL A 11 9.59 18.93 17.60
CA VAL A 11 8.29 19.56 17.82
C VAL A 11 7.28 18.45 18.05
N ASP A 12 6.41 18.61 19.06
CA ASP A 12 5.27 17.72 19.24
C ASP A 12 4.32 17.85 18.03
N ARG A 13 4.20 16.76 17.27
CA ARG A 13 3.33 16.66 16.08
C ARG A 13 2.18 15.68 16.31
N THR A 14 1.96 15.23 17.54
CA THR A 14 1.00 14.16 17.86
C THR A 14 -0.38 14.48 17.30
N ALA A 15 -0.86 15.72 17.50
CA ALA A 15 -2.16 16.17 16.98
C ALA A 15 -2.25 16.17 15.44
N LEU A 16 -1.13 16.34 14.72
CA LEU A 16 -1.08 16.33 13.25
C LEU A 16 -0.94 14.93 12.66
N GLN A 17 -0.54 13.95 13.48
CA GLN A 17 -0.33 12.56 13.06
C GLN A 17 -1.52 11.65 13.41
N ILE A 18 -2.42 12.12 14.30
CA ILE A 18 -3.65 11.41 14.61
C ILE A 18 -4.68 11.72 13.55
N HIS A 19 -5.10 10.70 12.83
CA HIS A 19 -6.22 10.77 11.88
C HIS A 19 -7.38 9.89 12.37
N PRO A 20 -8.65 10.30 12.18
CA PRO A 20 -9.82 9.52 12.66
C PRO A 20 -9.90 8.09 12.12
N ASN A 21 -9.29 7.80 10.96
CA ASN A 21 -9.20 6.44 10.43
C ASN A 21 -8.25 5.53 11.21
N GLY A 22 -7.50 6.05 12.19
CA GLY A 22 -6.62 5.23 13.04
C GLY A 22 -5.45 4.58 12.31
N ALA A 23 -5.08 5.06 11.12
CA ALA A 23 -3.88 4.61 10.43
C ALA A 23 -2.62 4.98 11.23
N THR A 24 -1.74 4.00 11.44
CA THR A 24 -0.53 4.12 12.28
C THR A 24 0.76 4.04 11.46
N GLY A 25 0.69 3.57 10.22
CA GLY A 25 1.84 3.45 9.34
C GLY A 25 1.48 2.75 8.03
N ILE A 26 2.44 2.72 7.12
CA ILE A 26 2.39 1.90 5.91
C ILE A 26 3.12 0.60 6.21
N ILE A 27 2.46 -0.53 6.01
CA ILE A 27 3.05 -1.87 6.19
C ILE A 27 3.36 -2.55 4.86
N GLU A 28 2.72 -2.10 3.78
CA GLU A 28 2.98 -2.65 2.45
C GLU A 28 2.71 -1.61 1.35
N VAL A 29 3.56 -1.61 0.33
CA VAL A 29 3.36 -0.89 -0.93
C VAL A 29 3.23 -1.93 -2.04
N VAL A 30 2.18 -1.84 -2.84
CA VAL A 30 1.90 -2.80 -3.91
C VAL A 30 2.23 -2.20 -5.25
N ALA A 31 3.19 -2.79 -5.93
CA ALA A 31 3.54 -2.52 -7.32
C ALA A 31 2.90 -3.56 -8.24
N VAL A 32 2.49 -3.12 -9.43
CA VAL A 32 1.98 -3.96 -10.50
C VAL A 32 2.85 -3.80 -11.75
N SER A 33 3.18 -4.93 -12.38
CA SER A 33 3.90 -4.98 -13.64
C SER A 33 3.32 -6.07 -14.53
N ASN A 34 3.22 -5.82 -15.84
CA ASN A 34 2.91 -6.88 -16.80
C ASN A 34 4.05 -7.90 -16.97
N GLU A 35 5.27 -7.52 -16.58
CA GLU A 35 6.45 -8.39 -16.63
C GLU A 35 7.25 -8.30 -15.32
N PRO A 36 6.72 -8.82 -14.19
CA PRO A 36 7.35 -8.69 -12.87
C PRO A 36 8.84 -9.05 -12.85
N PRO A 37 9.30 -10.18 -13.46
CA PRO A 37 10.71 -10.53 -13.45
C PRO A 37 11.65 -9.46 -14.02
N LYS A 38 11.22 -8.66 -15.00
CA LYS A 38 12.01 -7.56 -15.56
C LYS A 38 12.27 -6.44 -14.55
N GLN A 39 11.39 -6.27 -13.57
CA GLN A 39 11.47 -5.22 -12.56
C GLN A 39 12.32 -5.60 -11.34
N HIS A 40 12.65 -6.90 -11.17
CA HIS A 40 13.33 -7.38 -9.97
C HIS A 40 14.65 -6.68 -9.70
N ARG A 41 15.47 -6.48 -10.75
CA ARG A 41 16.78 -5.82 -10.61
C ARG A 41 16.65 -4.35 -10.22
N LEU A 42 15.71 -3.63 -10.83
CA LEU A 42 15.48 -2.23 -10.50
C LEU A 42 15.04 -2.08 -9.04
N ILE A 43 14.04 -2.87 -8.65
CA ILE A 43 13.46 -2.79 -7.32
C ILE A 43 14.48 -3.24 -6.27
N SER A 44 15.24 -4.31 -6.50
CA SER A 44 16.24 -4.76 -5.52
C SER A 44 17.35 -3.74 -5.27
N ILE A 45 17.78 -3.01 -6.31
CA ILE A 45 18.73 -1.91 -6.17
C ILE A 45 18.10 -0.76 -5.36
N ALA A 46 16.86 -0.38 -5.69
CA ALA A 46 16.16 0.71 -5.02
C ALA A 46 15.87 0.43 -3.55
N THR A 47 15.48 -0.80 -3.21
CA THR A 47 15.18 -1.23 -1.84
C THR A 47 16.41 -1.68 -1.06
N ARG A 48 17.55 -1.90 -1.75
CA ARG A 48 18.75 -2.56 -1.19
C ARG A 48 18.42 -3.91 -0.56
N SER A 49 17.45 -4.62 -1.13
CA SER A 49 16.90 -5.86 -0.61
C SER A 49 16.65 -6.85 -1.75
N PRO A 50 17.04 -8.13 -1.63
CA PRO A 50 16.76 -9.11 -2.66
C PRO A 50 15.26 -9.41 -2.74
N ALA A 51 14.82 -9.89 -3.90
CA ALA A 51 13.48 -10.44 -4.06
C ALA A 51 13.33 -11.70 -3.19
N THR A 52 12.20 -11.81 -2.51
CA THR A 52 11.75 -12.99 -1.78
C THR A 52 10.46 -13.52 -2.41
N GLY A 53 10.19 -14.83 -2.27
CA GLY A 53 9.07 -15.47 -2.95
C GLY A 53 9.32 -15.76 -4.43
N GLN A 54 8.29 -16.27 -5.12
CA GLN A 54 8.32 -16.55 -6.56
C GLN A 54 6.97 -16.24 -7.20
N GLY A 55 6.98 -15.97 -8.51
CA GLY A 55 5.78 -15.71 -9.30
C GLY A 55 5.00 -14.48 -8.80
N SER A 56 3.69 -14.65 -8.59
CA SER A 56 2.77 -13.62 -8.11
C SER A 56 2.95 -13.23 -6.65
N ASN A 57 3.85 -13.88 -5.91
CA ASN A 57 4.12 -13.58 -4.50
C ASN A 57 5.52 -13.01 -4.28
N THR A 58 6.03 -12.23 -5.25
CA THR A 58 7.35 -11.61 -5.14
C THR A 58 7.29 -10.38 -4.23
N ALA A 59 8.21 -10.29 -3.28
CA ALA A 59 8.27 -9.19 -2.32
C ALA A 59 9.69 -8.76 -1.99
N PHE A 60 9.86 -7.50 -1.58
CA PHE A 60 11.12 -6.89 -1.19
C PHE A 60 10.97 -6.24 0.18
N GLY A 61 11.90 -6.50 1.09
CA GLY A 61 11.89 -5.89 2.42
C GLY A 61 12.28 -4.41 2.37
N LEU A 62 11.52 -3.56 3.06
CA LEU A 62 11.88 -2.18 3.40
C LEU A 62 12.08 -2.09 4.93
N PRO A 63 12.71 -1.02 5.46
CA PRO A 63 12.94 -0.90 6.90
C PRO A 63 11.68 -0.95 7.78
N ASN A 64 10.53 -0.51 7.26
CA ASN A 64 9.28 -0.39 7.99
C ASN A 64 8.06 -1.01 7.26
N ALA A 65 8.26 -1.62 6.10
CA ALA A 65 7.20 -2.12 5.23
C ALA A 65 7.71 -3.21 4.28
N THR A 66 6.80 -3.79 3.51
CA THR A 66 7.14 -4.68 2.38
C THR A 66 6.74 -4.02 1.06
N LEU A 67 7.54 -4.16 0.02
CA LEU A 67 7.12 -3.85 -1.35
C LEU A 67 6.72 -5.15 -2.04
N ALA A 68 5.43 -5.36 -2.28
CA ALA A 68 4.92 -6.49 -3.04
C ALA A 68 4.88 -6.14 -4.53
N LEU A 69 5.36 -7.06 -5.38
CA LEU A 69 5.30 -6.93 -6.83
C LEU A 69 4.38 -8.00 -7.40
N LEU A 70 3.27 -7.57 -7.96
CA LEU A 70 2.21 -8.42 -8.50
C LEU A 70 2.10 -8.27 -10.02
N ASP A 71 1.62 -9.31 -10.69
CA ASP A 71 1.03 -9.15 -12.02
C ASP A 71 -0.41 -8.60 -11.91
N PRO A 72 -1.02 -8.13 -13.02
CA PRO A 72 -2.37 -7.56 -12.99
C PRO A 72 -3.45 -8.51 -12.46
N VAL A 73 -3.35 -9.81 -12.75
CA VAL A 73 -4.34 -10.81 -12.33
C VAL A 73 -4.26 -11.04 -10.83
N ALA A 74 -3.04 -11.15 -10.29
CA ALA A 74 -2.80 -11.28 -8.86
C ALA A 74 -3.28 -10.05 -8.08
N PHE A 75 -3.08 -8.83 -8.62
CA PHE A 75 -3.59 -7.60 -8.01
C PHE A 75 -5.11 -7.59 -7.94
N GLU A 76 -5.79 -7.89 -9.05
CA GLU A 76 -7.26 -7.89 -9.11
C GLU A 76 -7.86 -8.99 -8.23
N THR A 77 -7.25 -10.18 -8.22
CA THR A 77 -7.68 -11.29 -7.35
C THR A 77 -7.62 -10.88 -5.88
N ARG A 78 -6.52 -10.23 -5.47
CA ARG A 78 -6.29 -9.82 -4.10
C ARG A 78 -7.24 -8.69 -3.67
N PHE A 79 -7.32 -7.61 -4.45
CA PHE A 79 -8.00 -6.38 -4.02
C PHE A 79 -9.39 -6.16 -4.62
N GLY A 80 -9.84 -6.99 -5.58
CA GLY A 80 -11.12 -6.80 -6.27
C GLY A 80 -11.18 -5.54 -7.14
N ILE A 81 -10.02 -4.93 -7.41
CA ILE A 81 -9.89 -3.72 -8.21
C ILE A 81 -9.07 -4.08 -9.46
N PRO A 82 -9.53 -3.72 -10.67
CA PRO A 82 -8.73 -3.93 -11.87
C PRO A 82 -7.43 -3.15 -11.76
N ALA A 83 -6.32 -3.77 -12.15
CA ALA A 83 -5.01 -3.13 -12.08
C ALA A 83 -4.94 -1.84 -12.90
N GLY A 84 -5.78 -1.69 -13.93
CA GLY A 84 -5.80 -0.57 -14.88
C GLY A 84 -5.03 -0.90 -16.17
N ALA A 85 -4.66 0.14 -16.92
CA ALA A 85 -3.93 -0.04 -18.18
C ALA A 85 -2.58 -0.79 -17.96
N PRO A 86 -2.10 -1.54 -18.96
CA PRO A 86 -0.78 -2.16 -18.91
C PRO A 86 0.32 -1.14 -18.57
N SER A 87 1.29 -1.57 -17.76
CA SER A 87 2.44 -0.76 -17.36
C SER A 87 3.65 -1.63 -17.10
N GLU A 88 4.83 -1.11 -17.43
CA GLU A 88 6.10 -1.74 -17.04
C GLU A 88 6.24 -1.83 -15.52
N LEU A 89 5.87 -0.75 -14.81
CA LEU A 89 5.81 -0.70 -13.35
C LEU A 89 4.88 0.43 -12.91
N ARG A 90 3.92 0.13 -12.03
CA ARG A 90 3.06 1.12 -11.39
C ARG A 90 2.86 0.77 -9.91
N PHE A 91 2.97 1.75 -9.03
CA PHE A 91 2.53 1.60 -7.63
C PHE A 91 1.01 1.77 -7.57
N ALA A 92 0.29 0.68 -7.32
CA ALA A 92 -1.16 0.60 -7.47
C ALA A 92 -1.90 0.51 -6.12
N GLY A 93 -1.20 0.24 -5.02
CA GLY A 93 -1.83 0.12 -3.70
C GLY A 93 -0.90 0.51 -2.56
N ILE A 94 -1.50 1.04 -1.49
CA ILE A 94 -0.82 1.31 -0.22
C ILE A 94 -1.65 0.64 0.88
N VAL A 95 -1.00 -0.21 1.69
CA VAL A 95 -1.62 -0.87 2.84
C VAL A 95 -1.20 -0.17 4.12
N PHE A 96 -2.17 0.41 4.80
CA PHE A 96 -2.01 1.07 6.08
C PHE A 96 -2.32 0.10 7.23
N SER A 97 -1.46 0.07 8.24
CA SER A 97 -1.80 -0.58 9.51
C SER A 97 -2.76 0.28 10.29
N VAL A 98 -3.84 -0.32 10.77
CA VAL A 98 -4.81 0.31 11.67
C VAL A 98 -4.91 -0.48 12.96
N ARG A 99 -5.34 0.18 14.04
CA ARG A 99 -5.54 -0.49 15.32
C ARG A 99 -6.81 -1.33 15.37
N PHE A 100 -7.89 -0.87 14.70
CA PHE A 100 -9.20 -1.53 14.70
C PHE A 100 -9.84 -1.37 13.32
N ALA A 101 -10.04 -2.47 12.59
CA ALA A 101 -10.69 -2.44 11.27
C ALA A 101 -12.13 -1.92 11.36
N ASP A 102 -12.86 -2.30 12.40
CA ASP A 102 -14.25 -1.86 12.64
C ASP A 102 -14.37 -0.33 12.75
N THR A 103 -13.40 0.34 13.36
CA THR A 103 -13.38 1.81 13.46
C THR A 103 -13.24 2.45 12.08
N VAL A 104 -12.38 1.88 11.23
CA VAL A 104 -12.19 2.34 9.85
C VAL A 104 -13.46 2.15 9.04
N ALA A 105 -14.05 0.95 9.07
CA ALA A 105 -15.26 0.64 8.31
C ALA A 105 -16.42 1.58 8.68
N LYS A 106 -16.64 1.81 9.98
CA LYS A 106 -17.65 2.75 10.47
C LYS A 106 -17.39 4.18 10.00
N LEU A 107 -16.14 4.65 10.07
CA LEU A 107 -15.78 5.98 9.61
C LEU A 107 -16.01 6.15 8.10
N LEU A 108 -15.58 5.18 7.29
CA LEU A 108 -15.74 5.22 5.84
C LEU A 108 -17.22 5.23 5.46
N ALA A 109 -18.04 4.40 6.11
CA ALA A 109 -19.48 4.36 5.92
C ALA A 109 -20.14 5.71 6.30
N ALA A 110 -19.82 6.25 7.48
CA ALA A 110 -20.33 7.55 7.92
C ALA A 110 -19.93 8.70 6.99
N SER A 111 -18.79 8.58 6.31
CA SER A 111 -18.27 9.58 5.36
C SER A 111 -18.69 9.32 3.91
N SER A 112 -19.59 8.35 3.66
CA SER A 112 -20.02 7.92 2.31
C SER A 112 -18.87 7.50 1.37
N VAL A 113 -17.77 7.00 1.93
CA VAL A 113 -16.65 6.49 1.15
C VAL A 113 -16.92 5.03 0.79
N LYS A 114 -17.05 4.76 -0.51
CA LYS A 114 -17.23 3.40 -1.04
C LYS A 114 -15.99 2.55 -0.71
N HIS A 115 -16.22 1.44 -0.04
CA HIS A 115 -15.19 0.48 0.34
C HIS A 115 -15.72 -0.95 0.21
N GLU A 116 -14.81 -1.90 0.13
CA GLU A 116 -15.10 -3.34 0.10
C GLU A 116 -14.25 -4.04 1.17
N ILE A 117 -14.81 -5.02 1.86
CA ILE A 117 -14.08 -5.85 2.82
C ILE A 117 -13.69 -7.14 2.11
N ARG A 118 -12.39 -7.47 2.10
CA ARG A 118 -11.83 -8.65 1.45
C ARG A 118 -10.84 -9.34 2.38
N GLY A 119 -11.28 -10.43 3.02
CA GLY A 119 -10.51 -11.03 4.11
C GLY A 119 -10.30 -10.00 5.23
N ASP A 120 -9.04 -9.79 5.62
CA ASP A 120 -8.66 -8.83 6.66
C ASP A 120 -8.41 -7.40 6.13
N ASP A 121 -8.62 -7.18 4.83
CA ASP A 121 -8.37 -5.90 4.17
C ASP A 121 -9.67 -5.12 3.94
N ILE A 122 -9.69 -3.83 4.32
CA ILE A 122 -10.70 -2.86 3.88
C ILE A 122 -10.13 -2.09 2.70
N VAL A 123 -10.68 -2.31 1.51
CA VAL A 123 -10.18 -1.78 0.24
C VAL A 123 -11.01 -0.57 -0.19
N VAL A 124 -10.33 0.56 -0.39
CA VAL A 124 -10.88 1.80 -0.96
C VAL A 124 -10.28 2.01 -2.35
N ARG A 125 -11.17 2.13 -3.35
CA ARG A 125 -10.76 2.38 -4.74
C ARG A 125 -10.07 3.74 -4.87
N PRO A 126 -9.10 3.88 -5.79
CA PRO A 126 -8.50 5.19 -6.08
C PRO A 126 -9.58 6.17 -6.55
N ALA A 127 -9.62 7.36 -5.95
CA ALA A 127 -10.34 8.49 -6.52
C ALA A 127 -9.60 9.03 -7.76
N SER A 128 -10.29 9.84 -8.57
CA SER A 128 -9.65 10.50 -9.73
C SER A 128 -8.43 11.31 -9.28
N GLY A 129 -7.28 11.06 -9.90
CA GLY A 129 -6.00 11.71 -9.55
C GLY A 129 -5.21 11.08 -8.40
N GLN A 130 -5.77 10.11 -7.66
CA GLN A 130 -5.10 9.48 -6.50
C GLN A 130 -4.05 8.43 -6.91
N GLY A 131 -4.27 7.73 -8.03
CA GLY A 131 -3.30 6.80 -8.64
C GLY A 131 -3.09 5.46 -7.93
N ALA A 132 -3.45 5.32 -6.64
CA ALA A 132 -3.32 4.08 -5.88
C ALA A 132 -4.56 3.80 -5.01
N ALA A 133 -4.87 2.52 -4.83
CA ALA A 133 -5.88 2.07 -3.89
C ALA A 133 -5.36 2.23 -2.47
N PHE A 134 -6.25 2.60 -1.54
CA PHE A 134 -5.93 2.64 -0.11
C PHE A 134 -6.54 1.43 0.57
N ILE A 135 -5.69 0.65 1.22
CA ILE A 135 -6.08 -0.58 1.91
C ILE A 135 -5.79 -0.40 3.39
N PHE A 136 -6.74 -0.74 4.25
CA PHE A 136 -6.54 -0.72 5.69
C PHE A 136 -6.54 -2.15 6.20
N ARG A 137 -5.52 -2.50 6.97
CA ARG A 137 -5.35 -3.81 7.58
C ARG A 137 -5.12 -3.67 9.07
N GLU A 138 -5.89 -4.40 9.86
CA GLU A 138 -5.67 -4.46 11.30
C GLU A 138 -4.39 -5.22 11.60
N LYS A 139 -3.53 -4.62 12.43
CA LYS A 139 -2.31 -5.26 12.90
C LYS A 139 -2.56 -5.80 14.30
N ALA A 140 -2.54 -7.13 14.43
CA ALA A 140 -2.61 -7.83 15.71
C ALA A 140 -1.50 -7.40 16.67
#